data_AF-B7XG27-F1
#
_entry.id   AF-B7XG27-F1
#
_cell.length_a   1.000
_cell.length_b   1.000
_cell.length_c   1.000
_cell.angle_alpha   90.00
_cell.angle_beta   90.00
_cell.angle_gamma   90.00
#
_symmetry.space_group_name_H-M   'P 1'
#
loop_
_entity.id
_entity.type
_entity.pdbx_description
1 polymer ?
#
loop_
_entity_poly.entity_id
_entity_poly.type
_entity_poly.pdbx_seq_one_letter_code
_entity_poly.pdbx_strand_id
1 'polypeptide(L)'
;MKGSDVLLCLSLEEQQQDEIHDRLTRRGHLSDSSSLRKALDRLITAGLVVTRRTENRERFYWLAEGEAVEVALNEAWAKAEAERNRAR
;
A
#
# COMPACT_ATOMS: atom_id res chain seq x y z
N MET A 1 9.58 5.09 0.43
CA MET A 1 8.14 4.73 0.47
C MET A 1 7.76 4.25 1.86
N LYS A 2 6.69 4.77 2.47
CA LYS A 2 6.18 4.27 3.76
C LYS A 2 5.16 3.18 3.50
N GLY A 3 5.06 2.19 4.41
CA GLY A 3 4.02 1.15 4.32
C GLY A 3 2.60 1.72 4.37
N SER A 4 2.42 2.83 5.10
CA SER A 4 1.16 3.59 5.17
C SER A 4 0.69 4.07 3.80
N ASP A 5 1.59 4.56 2.94
CA ASP A 5 1.24 5.03 1.60
C ASP A 5 0.71 3.89 0.72
N VAL A 6 1.31 2.71 0.86
CA VAL A 6 0.91 1.49 0.13
C VAL A 6 -0.45 0.98 0.63
N LEU A 7 -0.67 0.96 1.96
CA LEU A 7 -1.96 0.58 2.55
C LEU A 7 -3.10 1.50 2.09
N LEU A 8 -2.87 2.82 2.08
CA LEU A 8 -3.84 3.80 1.57
C LEU A 8 -4.08 3.71 0.06
N CYS A 9 -3.13 3.15 -0.70
CA CYS A 9 -3.35 2.87 -2.11
C CYS A 9 -4.24 1.63 -2.30
N LEU A 10 -3.99 0.57 -1.52
CA LEU A 10 -4.71 -0.70 -1.57
C LEU A 10 -6.10 -0.65 -0.95
N SER A 11 -6.42 0.36 -0.13
CA SER A 11 -7.77 0.55 0.41
C SER A 11 -8.82 0.92 -0.63
N LEU A 12 -8.41 1.23 -1.86
CA LEU A 12 -9.31 1.62 -2.94
C LEU A 12 -9.85 0.40 -3.70
N GLU A 13 -8.97 -0.51 -4.10
CA GLU A 13 -9.28 -1.67 -4.93
C GLU A 13 -8.10 -2.66 -4.98
N GLU A 14 -8.37 -3.88 -5.45
CA GLU A 14 -7.34 -4.85 -5.84
C GLU A 14 -6.51 -4.30 -7.01
N GLN A 15 -5.19 -4.34 -6.90
CA GLN A 15 -4.29 -3.70 -7.88
C GLN A 15 -3.04 -4.55 -8.15
N GLN A 16 -2.49 -4.41 -9.35
CA GLN A 16 -1.16 -4.93 -9.71
C GLN A 16 -0.03 -4.06 -9.14
N GLN A 17 1.18 -4.62 -9.08
CA GLN A 17 2.35 -3.89 -8.57
C GLN A 17 2.62 -2.58 -9.34
N ASP A 18 2.46 -2.60 -10.66
CA ASP A 18 2.75 -1.45 -11.52
C ASP A 18 1.68 -0.36 -11.36
N GLU A 19 0.42 -0.73 -11.16
CA GLU A 19 -0.68 0.21 -10.86
C GLU A 19 -0.47 0.91 -9.52
N ILE A 20 -0.04 0.16 -8.49
CA ILE A 20 0.32 0.72 -7.18
C ILE A 20 1.49 1.69 -7.33
N HIS A 21 2.51 1.30 -8.10
CA HIS A 21 3.69 2.15 -8.37
C HIS A 21 3.30 3.47 -9.05
N ASP A 22 2.48 3.40 -10.10
CA ASP A 22 2.03 4.56 -10.86
C ASP A 22 1.21 5.52 -9.99
N ARG A 23 0.32 5.00 -9.14
CA ARG A 23 -0.51 5.83 -8.25
C ARG A 23 0.33 6.50 -7.17
N LEU A 24 1.29 5.79 -6.59
CA LEU A 24 2.20 6.36 -5.61
C LEU A 24 3.08 7.44 -6.24
N THR A 25 3.58 7.20 -7.46
CA THR A 25 4.35 8.18 -8.23
C THR A 25 3.53 9.43 -8.53
N ARG A 26 2.26 9.27 -8.95
CA ARG A 26 1.33 10.39 -9.18
C ARG A 26 1.03 11.22 -7.91
N ARG A 27 1.11 10.60 -6.72
CA ARG A 27 0.98 11.28 -5.42
C ARG A 27 2.28 11.93 -4.95
N GLY A 28 3.33 11.92 -5.79
CA GLY A 28 4.63 12.52 -5.48
C GLY A 28 5.58 11.59 -4.72
N HIS A 29 5.22 10.32 -4.50
CA HIS A 29 6.14 9.35 -3.91
C HIS A 29 7.09 8.84 -5.00
N LEU A 30 8.23 9.52 -5.15
CA LEU A 30 9.35 9.04 -5.96
C LEU A 30 9.96 7.81 -5.26
N SER A 31 9.67 6.62 -5.76
CA SER A 31 10.25 5.40 -5.22
C SER A 31 10.45 4.40 -6.34
N ASP A 32 11.56 3.67 -6.30
CA ASP A 32 11.83 2.61 -7.25
C ASP A 32 10.92 1.40 -6.98
N SER A 33 10.73 0.59 -8.01
CA SER A 33 9.92 -0.64 -7.95
C SER A 33 10.47 -1.66 -6.94
N SER A 34 11.77 -1.62 -6.65
CA SER A 34 12.41 -2.43 -5.60
C SER A 34 11.91 -2.06 -4.20
N SER A 35 11.80 -0.76 -3.90
CA SER A 35 11.28 -0.27 -2.62
C SER A 35 9.81 -0.62 -2.43
N LEU A 36 9.01 -0.51 -3.50
CA LEU A 36 7.61 -0.95 -3.47
C LEU A 36 7.49 -2.44 -3.17
N ARG A 37 8.27 -3.28 -3.86
CA ARG A 37 8.27 -4.73 -3.61
C ARG A 37 8.62 -5.04 -2.15
N LYS A 38 9.68 -4.43 -1.60
CA LYS A 38 10.05 -4.60 -0.18
C LYS A 38 8.95 -4.16 0.78
N ALA A 39 8.23 -3.08 0.45
CA ALA A 39 7.11 -2.62 1.26
C ALA A 39 5.95 -3.63 1.22
N LEU A 40 5.59 -4.13 0.04
CA LEU A 40 4.56 -5.16 -0.14
C LEU A 40 4.91 -6.45 0.59
N ASP A 41 6.15 -6.94 0.47
CA ASP A 41 6.59 -8.15 1.17
C ASP A 41 6.50 -8.02 2.69
N ARG A 42 6.82 -6.84 3.24
CA ARG A 42 6.66 -6.55 4.68
C ARG A 42 5.20 -6.55 5.10
N LEU A 43 4.32 -5.93 4.31
CA LEU A 43 2.89 -5.88 4.61
C LEU A 43 2.23 -7.25 4.51
N ILE A 44 2.69 -8.09 3.57
CA ILE A 44 2.27 -9.50 3.46
C ILE A 44 2.72 -10.28 4.68
N THR A 45 3.99 -10.12 5.09
CA THR A 45 4.53 -10.78 6.29
C THR A 45 3.79 -10.36 7.57
N ALA A 46 3.33 -9.11 7.63
CA ALA A 46 2.52 -8.59 8.73
C ALA A 46 1.04 -9.01 8.67
N GLY A 47 0.62 -9.75 7.64
CA GLY A 47 -0.78 -10.16 7.47
C GLY A 47 -1.73 -9.03 7.09
N LEU A 48 -1.21 -7.88 6.65
CA LEU A 48 -2.02 -6.71 6.30
C LEU A 48 -2.42 -6.68 4.82
N VAL A 49 -1.62 -7.35 3.98
CA VAL A 49 -1.82 -7.44 2.54
C VAL A 49 -1.81 -8.89 2.15
N VAL A 50 -2.72 -9.26 1.26
CA VAL A 50 -2.80 -10.57 0.65
C VAL A 50 -2.50 -10.45 -0.84
N THR A 51 -2.11 -11.58 -1.43
CA THR A 51 -1.75 -11.62 -2.84
C THR A 51 -2.27 -12.86 -3.53
N ARG A 52 -2.65 -12.69 -4.80
CA ARG A 52 -3.04 -13.76 -5.71
C ARG A 52 -2.16 -13.69 -6.93
N ARG A 53 -1.78 -14.86 -7.44
CA ARG A 53 -1.18 -14.99 -8.77
C ARG A 53 -2.23 -15.45 -9.76
N THR A 54 -2.27 -14.84 -10.93
CA THR A 54 -3.05 -15.33 -12.07
C THR A 54 -2.24 -16.33 -12.88
N GLU A 55 -2.91 -17.04 -13.79
CA GLU A 55 -2.28 -17.99 -14.71
C GLU A 55 -1.19 -17.33 -15.59
N ASN A 56 -1.36 -16.04 -15.89
CA ASN A 56 -0.39 -15.23 -16.64
C ASN A 56 0.81 -14.76 -15.80
N ARG A 57 0.99 -15.30 -14.58
CA ARG A 57 2.02 -14.91 -13.60
C ARG A 57 1.91 -13.46 -13.11
N GLU A 58 0.83 -12.77 -13.41
CA GLU A 58 0.57 -11.45 -12.82
C GLU A 58 0.26 -11.62 -11.33
N ARG A 59 0.65 -10.63 -10.54
CA ARG A 59 0.46 -10.65 -9.10
C ARG A 59 -0.39 -9.46 -8.69
N PHE A 60 -1.53 -9.76 -8.10
CA PHE A 60 -2.48 -8.80 -7.56
C PHE A 60 -2.33 -8.72 -6.04
N TYR A 61 -2.57 -7.54 -5.51
CA TYR A 61 -2.47 -7.22 -4.08
C TYR A 61 -3.76 -6.52 -3.64
N TRP A 62 -4.23 -6.88 -2.45
CA TRP A 62 -5.34 -6.19 -1.78
C TRP A 62 -5.15 -6.30 -0.26
N LEU A 63 -5.92 -5.51 0.49
CA LEU A 63 -5.88 -5.57 1.95
C LEU A 63 -6.44 -6.89 2.45
N ALA A 64 -5.84 -7.42 3.51
CA ALA A 64 -6.43 -8.53 4.26
C ALA A 64 -7.69 -8.07 5.01
N GLU A 65 -8.42 -9.00 5.60
CA GLU A 65 -9.56 -8.70 6.47
C GLU A 65 -9.16 -8.74 7.95
N GLY A 66 -9.85 -7.96 8.78
CA GLY A 66 -9.75 -8.03 10.24
C GLY A 66 -9.27 -6.75 10.92
N GLU A 67 -9.40 -6.73 12.25
CA GLU A 67 -9.15 -5.58 13.12
C GLU A 67 -7.74 -5.00 12.94
N ALA A 68 -6.72 -5.85 12.75
CA ALA A 68 -5.35 -5.40 12.54
C ALA A 68 -5.20 -4.52 11.29
N VAL A 69 -5.97 -4.78 10.24
CA VAL A 69 -5.98 -3.98 9.01
C VAL A 69 -6.68 -2.65 9.23
N GLU A 70 -7.81 -2.66 9.94
CA GLU A 70 -8.54 -1.43 10.28
C GLU A 70 -7.69 -0.49 11.13
N VAL A 71 -6.99 -1.03 12.14
CA VAL A 71 -6.05 -0.26 12.97
C VAL A 71 -4.92 0.30 12.11
N ALA A 72 -4.31 -0.50 11.26
CA ALA A 72 -3.23 -0.06 10.38
C ALA A 72 -3.68 1.03 9.39
N LEU A 73 -4.91 0.94 8.87
CA LEU A 73 -5.52 1.95 8.01
C LEU A 73 -5.81 3.24 8.76
N ASN A 74 -6.38 3.15 9.97
CA ASN A 74 -6.65 4.32 10.81
C ASN A 74 -5.35 5.06 11.14
N GLU A 75 -4.29 4.34 11.49
CA GLU A 75 -2.98 4.93 11.70
C GLU A 75 -2.41 5.57 10.43
N ALA A 76 -2.58 4.93 9.27
CA ALA A 76 -2.11 5.47 8.01
C ALA A 76 -2.83 6.77 7.65
N TRP A 77 -4.15 6.82 7.84
CA TRP A 77 -4.95 8.04 7.67
C TRP A 77 -4.56 9.14 8.64
N ALA A 78 -4.40 8.82 9.93
CA ALA A 78 -3.98 9.79 10.94
C ALA A 78 -2.61 10.41 10.60
N LYS A 79 -1.67 9.61 10.10
CA LYS A 79 -0.35 10.08 9.63
C LYS A 79 -0.48 11.00 8.41
N ALA A 80 -1.27 10.61 7.41
CA ALA A 80 -1.49 11.40 6.21
C ALA A 80 -2.13 12.76 6.54
N GLU A 81 -3.13 12.78 7.42
CA GLU A 81 -3.79 14.01 7.86
C GLU A 81 -2.85 14.92 8.67
N ALA A 82 -2.04 14.34 9.56
CA ALA A 82 -1.03 15.09 10.30
C ALA A 82 0.04 15.72 9.38
N GLU A 83 0.46 15.00 8.34
CA GLU A 83 1.41 15.51 7.34
C GLU A 83 0.80 16.66 6.52
N ARG A 84 -0.47 16.53 6.12
CA ARG A 84 -1.20 17.58 5.42
C ARG A 84 -1.33 18.86 6.26
N ASN A 85 -1.62 18.72 7.54
CA ASN A 85 -1.77 19.86 8.46
C ASN A 85 -0.44 20.57 8.78
N ARG A 86 0.70 19.88 8.65
CA ARG A 86 2.04 20.48 8.80
C ARG A 86 2.55 21.20 7.54
N ALA A 87 2.03 20.83 6.37
CA ALA A 87 2.42 21.43 5.09
C ALA A 87 1.64 22.71 4.75
N ARG A 88 0.77 23.17 5.65
CA ARG A 88 -0.12 24.33 5.49
C ARG A 88 0.30 25.45 6.43
#